data_AF-B3RRV8-F1
#
_entry.id   AF-B3RRV8-F1
#
_cell.length_a   1.000
_cell.length_b   1.000
_cell.length_c   1.000
_cell.angle_alpha   90.00
_cell.angle_beta   90.00
_cell.angle_gamma   90.00
#
_symmetry.space_group_name_H-M   'P 1'
#
loop_
_entity.id
_entity.type
_entity.pdbx_description
1 polymer ?
#
loop_
_entity_poly.entity_id
_entity_poly.type
_entity_poly.pdbx_seq_one_letter_code
_entity_poly.pdbx_strand_id
1 'polypeptide(L)'
;MGKFRKRTKRINRTIKSTIADNLQDGEGSEELNPVMDVEDDHESDKLSTIYSTTSRMSVNNLTKKEKRQIKKENWARRIEAYYTTRKEDIQAAKRRKTPVVGDLQPLQMALPTLEELIRESQNIPKSKDEKTSKPLHKMKRKQRQRGLAREKEIFSQVLSHPAFSSDPLCAINGHLSMVVQSEKNQE
;
A
#
# COMPACT_ATOMS: atom_id res chain seq x y z
N MET A 1 -10.67 -63.04 9.04
CA MET A 1 -9.27 -62.56 8.97
C MET A 1 -8.96 -61.89 7.61
N GLY A 2 -8.92 -60.55 7.64
CA GLY A 2 -8.26 -59.58 6.76
C GLY A 2 -7.77 -59.91 5.34
N LYS A 3 -8.51 -59.46 4.31
CA LYS A 3 -7.97 -59.23 2.96
C LYS A 3 -8.53 -57.94 2.32
N PHE A 4 -8.28 -56.77 2.92
CA PHE A 4 -8.66 -55.46 2.32
C PHE A 4 -7.63 -54.33 2.45
N ARG A 5 -6.37 -54.63 2.84
CA ARG A 5 -5.33 -53.60 3.09
C ARG A 5 -4.19 -53.52 2.06
N LYS A 6 -4.23 -54.31 0.97
CA LYS A 6 -3.10 -54.38 0.01
C LYS A 6 -3.17 -53.41 -1.17
N ARG A 7 -4.36 -52.88 -1.52
CA ARG A 7 -4.53 -52.00 -2.70
C ARG A 7 -4.09 -50.54 -2.47
N THR A 8 -4.21 -50.03 -1.24
CA THR A 8 -3.85 -48.64 -0.89
C THR A 8 -2.34 -48.43 -0.79
N LYS A 9 -1.56 -49.46 -0.45
CA LYS A 9 -0.08 -49.38 -0.41
C LYS A 9 0.54 -49.21 -1.81
N ARG A 10 -0.11 -49.70 -2.87
CA ARG A 10 0.41 -49.60 -4.24
C ARG A 10 0.25 -48.19 -4.80
N ILE A 11 -0.90 -47.56 -4.55
CA ILE A 11 -1.22 -46.19 -5.02
C ILE A 11 -0.29 -45.15 -4.36
N ASN A 12 -0.05 -45.26 -3.04
CA ASN A 12 0.84 -44.33 -2.33
C ASN A 12 2.32 -44.46 -2.74
N ARG A 13 2.72 -45.57 -3.36
CA ARG A 13 4.09 -45.78 -3.86
C ARG A 13 4.29 -45.12 -5.22
N THR A 14 3.30 -45.19 -6.10
CA THR A 14 3.32 -44.55 -7.43
C THR A 14 3.29 -43.03 -7.33
N ILE A 15 2.52 -42.46 -6.39
CA ILE A 15 2.51 -40.99 -6.18
C ILE A 15 3.88 -40.50 -5.70
N LYS A 16 4.58 -41.27 -4.84
CA LYS A 16 5.93 -40.92 -4.38
C LYS A 16 6.99 -40.98 -5.47
N SER A 17 6.89 -41.89 -6.44
CA SER A 17 7.86 -41.96 -7.56
C SER A 17 7.64 -40.87 -8.59
N THR A 18 6.38 -40.56 -8.95
CA THR A 18 6.08 -39.51 -9.96
C THR A 18 6.47 -38.10 -9.50
N ILE A 19 6.51 -37.85 -8.18
CA ILE A 19 7.01 -36.58 -7.63
C ILE A 19 8.54 -36.52 -7.67
N ALA A 20 9.22 -37.67 -7.52
CA ALA A 20 10.69 -37.73 -7.55
C ALA A 20 11.25 -37.54 -8.97
N ASP A 21 10.52 -37.94 -10.01
CA ASP A 21 11.00 -37.88 -11.40
C ASP A 21 10.86 -36.48 -12.05
N ASN A 22 10.16 -35.53 -11.41
CA ASN A 22 9.95 -34.16 -11.94
C ASN A 22 10.79 -33.09 -11.21
N LEU A 23 11.82 -33.49 -10.45
CA LEU A 23 12.67 -32.58 -9.67
C LEU A 23 14.15 -32.58 -10.12
N GLN A 24 14.40 -33.00 -11.36
CA GLN A 24 15.67 -32.82 -12.05
C GLN A 24 15.37 -31.94 -13.27
N ASP A 25 15.89 -30.71 -13.26
CA ASP A 25 16.01 -29.74 -14.37
C ASP A 25 15.52 -28.36 -13.91
N GLY A 26 16.37 -27.71 -13.14
CA GLY A 26 16.20 -26.36 -12.62
C GLY A 26 17.49 -25.88 -11.99
N GLU A 27 18.47 -25.58 -12.85
CA GLU A 27 19.77 -25.05 -12.49
C GLU A 27 19.69 -23.77 -11.64
N GLY A 28 20.56 -23.70 -10.64
CA GLY A 28 21.26 -22.48 -10.22
C GLY A 28 20.43 -21.26 -9.85
N SER A 29 19.97 -21.18 -8.61
CA SER A 29 19.97 -19.89 -7.90
C SER A 29 20.25 -20.13 -6.42
N GLU A 30 21.25 -19.38 -5.94
CA GLU A 30 21.83 -19.42 -4.61
C GLU A 30 20.77 -19.58 -3.50
N GLU A 31 21.00 -20.56 -2.61
CA GLU A 31 20.38 -20.64 -1.30
C GLU A 31 20.72 -19.39 -0.48
N LEU A 32 19.97 -18.31 -0.71
CA LEU A 32 19.63 -17.43 0.39
C LEU A 32 18.39 -18.05 1.00
N ASN A 33 18.56 -18.89 2.02
CA ASN A 33 17.52 -19.16 3.00
C ASN A 33 17.26 -17.83 3.70
N PRO A 34 16.20 -17.05 3.39
CA PRO A 34 15.87 -15.95 4.26
C PRO A 34 15.43 -16.63 5.56
N VAL A 35 16.17 -16.38 6.64
CA VAL A 35 15.65 -16.53 7.99
C VAL A 35 14.39 -15.68 8.01
N MET A 36 13.24 -16.33 7.84
CA MET A 36 11.97 -15.70 8.09
C MET A 36 11.68 -15.96 9.56
N ASP A 37 11.78 -14.90 10.34
CA ASP A 37 10.99 -14.76 11.54
C ASP A 37 9.54 -15.06 11.12
N VAL A 38 9.06 -16.22 11.55
CA VAL A 38 7.65 -16.56 11.52
C VAL A 38 7.04 -15.63 12.56
N GLU A 39 6.66 -14.43 12.14
CA GLU A 39 5.64 -13.70 12.86
C GLU A 39 4.41 -14.61 12.84
N ASP A 40 4.16 -15.28 13.96
CA ASP A 40 2.97 -16.08 14.23
C ASP A 40 1.76 -15.13 14.22
N ASP A 41 1.36 -14.68 13.03
CA ASP A 41 0.09 -14.02 12.81
C ASP A 41 -1.00 -15.08 12.99
N HIS A 42 -1.47 -15.16 14.23
CA HIS A 42 -2.67 -15.87 14.70
C HIS A 42 -3.99 -15.39 14.01
N GLU A 43 -3.92 -14.75 12.84
CA GLU A 43 -5.08 -14.30 12.07
C GLU A 43 -5.74 -15.45 11.26
N SER A 44 -5.13 -16.65 11.29
CA SER A 44 -5.58 -17.83 10.55
C SER A 44 -6.93 -18.40 11.01
N ASP A 45 -7.37 -18.11 12.25
CA ASP A 45 -8.62 -18.65 12.79
C ASP A 45 -9.85 -17.79 12.48
N LYS A 46 -9.66 -16.52 12.07
CA LYS A 46 -10.80 -15.63 11.75
C LYS A 46 -11.43 -15.93 10.39
N LEU A 47 -10.69 -16.56 9.47
CA LEU A 47 -11.23 -17.01 8.18
C LEU A 47 -12.03 -18.32 8.28
N SER A 48 -11.89 -19.07 9.39
CA SER A 48 -12.74 -20.24 9.67
C SER A 48 -14.20 -19.85 9.98
N THR A 49 -14.41 -18.59 10.38
CA THR A 49 -15.73 -17.98 10.60
C THR A 49 -16.47 -17.66 9.29
N ILE A 50 -15.83 -17.80 8.12
CA ILE A 50 -16.48 -17.68 6.80
C ILE A 50 -17.24 -18.97 6.40
N TYR A 51 -17.50 -19.88 7.34
CA TYR A 51 -18.83 -20.50 7.40
C TYR A 51 -19.83 -19.53 8.05
N SER A 52 -19.81 -18.29 7.57
CA SER A 52 -20.73 -17.23 7.92
C SER A 52 -22.11 -17.68 7.47
N THR A 53 -23.08 -17.38 8.31
CA THR A 53 -24.47 -17.84 8.34
C THR A 53 -25.19 -17.90 6.99
N THR A 54 -24.77 -17.11 5.98
CA THR A 54 -25.29 -17.14 4.61
C THR A 54 -25.02 -18.47 3.87
N SER A 55 -23.87 -19.12 4.06
CA SER A 55 -23.56 -20.40 3.40
C SER A 55 -24.33 -21.56 4.03
N ARG A 56 -24.60 -21.49 5.35
CA ARG A 56 -25.33 -22.52 6.11
C ARG A 56 -26.79 -22.70 5.65
N MET A 57 -27.44 -21.66 5.14
CA MET A 57 -28.83 -21.75 4.67
C MET A 57 -28.94 -22.45 3.30
N SER A 58 -27.95 -22.29 2.42
CA SER A 58 -27.93 -22.90 1.08
C SER A 58 -27.49 -24.38 1.09
N VAL A 59 -26.60 -24.76 2.01
CA VAL A 59 -26.10 -26.15 2.10
C VAL A 59 -27.14 -27.18 2.58
N ASN A 60 -28.28 -26.75 3.13
CA ASN A 60 -29.30 -27.67 3.62
C ASN A 60 -30.04 -28.40 2.48
N ASN A 61 -30.09 -27.82 1.28
CA ASN A 61 -30.73 -28.40 0.10
C ASN A 61 -29.74 -29.05 -0.90
N LEU A 62 -28.44 -29.07 -0.58
CA LEU A 62 -27.42 -29.63 -1.48
C LEU A 62 -27.30 -31.14 -1.33
N THR A 63 -27.18 -31.81 -2.47
CA THR A 63 -26.86 -33.23 -2.56
C THR A 63 -25.47 -33.52 -1.99
N LYS A 64 -25.23 -34.76 -1.56
CA LYS A 64 -23.91 -35.21 -1.06
C LYS A 64 -22.78 -34.97 -2.08
N LYS A 65 -23.11 -35.03 -3.37
CA LYS A 65 -22.18 -34.79 -4.48
C LYS A 65 -21.73 -33.33 -4.50
N GLU A 66 -22.66 -32.37 -4.43
CA GLU A 66 -22.37 -30.93 -4.41
C GLU A 66 -21.58 -30.53 -3.17
N LYS A 67 -21.95 -31.05 -1.99
CA LYS A 67 -21.20 -30.82 -0.75
C LYS A 67 -19.75 -31.29 -0.85
N ARG A 68 -19.51 -32.44 -1.50
CA ARG A 68 -18.15 -32.95 -1.74
C ARG A 68 -17.37 -32.07 -2.72
N GLN A 69 -18.04 -31.57 -3.75
CA GLN A 69 -17.45 -30.69 -4.74
C GLN A 69 -17.04 -29.35 -4.11
N ILE A 70 -17.92 -28.71 -3.34
CA ILE A 70 -17.63 -27.46 -2.62
C ILE A 70 -16.44 -27.65 -1.66
N LYS A 71 -16.37 -28.77 -0.94
CA LYS A 71 -15.21 -29.05 -0.07
C LYS A 71 -13.91 -29.15 -0.86
N LYS A 72 -13.93 -29.82 -2.02
CA LYS A 72 -12.76 -29.95 -2.89
C LYS A 72 -12.34 -28.58 -3.44
N GLU A 73 -13.29 -27.79 -3.91
CA GLU A 73 -13.05 -26.44 -4.45
C GLU A 73 -12.54 -25.48 -3.38
N ASN A 74 -13.14 -25.48 -2.19
CA ASN A 74 -12.68 -24.65 -1.09
C ASN A 74 -11.27 -25.04 -0.64
N TRP A 75 -10.97 -26.33 -0.59
CA TRP A 75 -9.63 -26.80 -0.26
C TRP A 75 -8.61 -26.44 -1.34
N ALA A 76 -8.94 -26.61 -2.62
CA ALA A 76 -8.11 -26.18 -3.74
C ALA A 76 -7.86 -24.66 -3.70
N ARG A 77 -8.91 -23.86 -3.51
CA ARG A 77 -8.82 -22.40 -3.38
C ARG A 77 -7.92 -21.98 -2.22
N ARG A 78 -8.00 -22.65 -1.06
CA ARG A 78 -7.13 -22.38 0.09
C ARG A 78 -5.67 -22.63 -0.23
N ILE A 79 -5.38 -23.72 -0.94
CA ILE A 79 -4.02 -24.08 -1.36
C ILE A 79 -3.49 -23.08 -2.39
N GLU A 80 -4.31 -22.75 -3.40
CA GLU A 80 -3.98 -21.76 -4.42
C GLU A 80 -3.67 -20.40 -3.79
N ALA A 81 -4.51 -19.92 -2.86
CA ALA A 81 -4.30 -18.67 -2.14
C ALA A 81 -2.95 -18.64 -1.39
N TYR A 82 -2.59 -19.74 -0.71
CA TYR A 82 -1.30 -19.85 -0.05
C TYR A 82 -0.13 -19.74 -1.04
N TYR A 83 -0.21 -20.47 -2.17
CA TYR A 83 0.84 -20.42 -3.18
C TYR A 83 0.95 -19.08 -3.88
N THR A 84 -0.16 -18.39 -4.15
CA THR A 84 -0.16 -17.06 -4.77
C THR A 84 0.50 -16.04 -3.85
N THR A 85 0.10 -16.00 -2.57
CA THR A 85 0.71 -15.08 -1.59
C THR A 85 2.20 -15.37 -1.41
N ARG A 86 2.59 -16.65 -1.25
CA ARG A 86 4.00 -17.02 -1.11
C ARG A 86 4.83 -16.62 -2.34
N LYS A 87 4.27 -16.76 -3.54
CA LYS A 87 4.92 -16.34 -4.79
C LYS A 87 5.06 -14.83 -4.87
N GLU A 88 4.05 -14.08 -4.44
CA GLU A 88 4.07 -12.62 -4.35
C GLU A 88 5.15 -12.13 -3.39
N ASP A 89 5.29 -12.75 -2.21
CA ASP A 89 6.34 -12.41 -1.23
C ASP A 89 7.75 -12.59 -1.79
N ILE A 90 8.00 -13.73 -2.43
CA ILE A 90 9.30 -14.02 -3.06
C ILE A 90 9.59 -12.99 -4.18
N GLN A 91 8.59 -12.63 -4.97
CA GLN A 91 8.74 -11.63 -6.02
C GLN A 91 8.96 -10.23 -5.44
N ALA A 92 8.24 -9.84 -4.38
CA ALA A 92 8.43 -8.58 -3.68
C ALA A 92 9.86 -8.48 -3.11
N ALA A 93 10.36 -9.54 -2.47
CA ALA A 93 11.74 -9.57 -1.98
C ALA A 93 12.77 -9.40 -3.11
N LYS A 94 12.53 -10.00 -4.30
CA LYS A 94 13.39 -9.80 -5.48
C LYS A 94 13.34 -8.36 -6.00
N ARG A 95 12.17 -7.73 -6.05
CA ARG A 95 11.98 -6.35 -6.51
C ARG A 95 12.62 -5.35 -5.55
N ARG A 96 12.45 -5.55 -4.24
CA ARG A 96 13.08 -4.72 -3.19
C ARG A 96 14.61 -4.73 -3.25
N LYS A 97 15.22 -5.82 -3.71
CA LYS A 97 16.67 -5.92 -3.91
C LYS A 97 17.19 -5.13 -5.11
N THR A 98 16.34 -4.56 -5.96
CA THR A 98 16.80 -3.73 -7.10
C THR A 98 17.34 -2.39 -6.59
N PRO A 99 18.65 -2.10 -6.73
CA PRO A 99 19.31 -1.05 -5.95
C PRO A 99 18.96 0.38 -6.40
N VAL A 100 18.56 0.56 -7.65
CA VAL A 100 18.35 1.90 -8.24
C VAL A 100 16.93 2.42 -8.04
N VAL A 101 15.94 1.52 -7.88
CA VAL A 101 14.51 1.90 -7.97
C VAL A 101 13.64 1.30 -6.87
N GLY A 102 14.09 0.25 -6.16
CA GLY A 102 13.28 -0.41 -5.13
C GLY A 102 12.04 -1.13 -5.70
N ASP A 103 11.05 -1.42 -4.84
CA ASP A 103 9.82 -2.12 -5.25
C ASP A 103 8.76 -1.14 -5.77
N LEU A 104 8.54 -1.14 -7.09
CA LEU A 104 7.54 -0.29 -7.77
C LEU A 104 6.13 -0.89 -7.83
N GLN A 105 5.93 -2.15 -7.45
CA GLN A 105 4.62 -2.79 -7.54
C GLN A 105 3.51 -2.10 -6.74
N PRO A 106 3.77 -1.57 -5.53
CA PRO A 106 2.74 -0.84 -4.79
C PRO A 106 2.20 0.36 -5.57
N LEU A 107 3.06 1.04 -6.33
CA LEU A 107 2.65 2.18 -7.16
C LEU A 107 1.77 1.74 -8.32
N GLN A 108 2.05 0.59 -8.93
CA GLN A 108 1.24 0.04 -10.01
C GLN A 108 -0.11 -0.49 -9.50
N MET A 109 -0.12 -1.13 -8.32
CA MET A 109 -1.34 -1.66 -7.70
C MET A 109 -2.25 -0.57 -7.13
N ALA A 110 -1.68 0.58 -6.76
CA ALA A 110 -2.45 1.75 -6.33
C ALA A 110 -3.13 2.49 -7.49
N LEU A 111 -2.89 2.10 -8.75
CA LEU A 111 -3.60 2.67 -9.88
C LEU A 111 -4.99 2.00 -10.02
N PRO A 112 -6.05 2.80 -10.20
CA PRO A 112 -7.37 2.25 -10.47
C PRO A 112 -7.36 1.48 -11.78
N THR A 113 -8.07 0.36 -11.80
CA THR A 113 -8.31 -0.39 -13.03
C THR A 113 -9.20 0.42 -13.96
N LEU A 114 -9.10 0.16 -15.27
CA LEU A 114 -9.93 0.87 -16.26
C LEU A 114 -11.44 0.69 -15.97
N GLU A 115 -11.83 -0.46 -15.44
CA GLU A 115 -13.20 -0.76 -15.03
C GLU A 115 -13.64 0.08 -13.84
N GLU A 116 -12.77 0.27 -12.84
CA GLU A 116 -13.00 1.16 -11.70
C GLU A 116 -13.13 2.61 -12.15
N LEU A 117 -12.24 3.07 -13.04
CA LEU A 117 -12.31 4.41 -13.66
C LEU A 117 -13.61 4.63 -14.43
N ILE A 118 -14.06 3.65 -15.21
CA ILE A 118 -15.32 3.72 -15.93
C ILE A 118 -16.47 3.78 -14.93
N ARG A 119 -16.50 2.90 -13.91
CA ARG A 119 -17.55 2.91 -12.88
C ARG A 119 -17.57 4.21 -12.08
N GLU A 120 -16.42 4.75 -11.72
CA GLU A 120 -16.32 6.05 -11.07
C GLU A 120 -16.83 7.15 -12.01
N SER A 121 -16.45 7.17 -13.28
CA SER A 121 -16.93 8.16 -14.25
C SER A 121 -18.46 8.17 -14.44
N GLN A 122 -19.11 7.00 -14.29
CA GLN A 122 -20.57 6.87 -14.38
C GLN A 122 -21.28 7.29 -13.08
N ASN A 123 -20.60 7.19 -11.94
CA ASN A 123 -21.13 7.53 -10.62
C ASN A 123 -20.74 8.93 -10.14
N ILE A 124 -19.87 9.64 -10.86
CA ILE A 124 -19.67 11.08 -10.65
C ILE A 124 -21.01 11.74 -11.01
N PRO A 125 -21.79 12.28 -10.04
CA PRO A 125 -22.84 13.20 -10.40
C PRO A 125 -22.15 14.28 -11.22
N LYS A 126 -22.64 14.58 -12.42
CA LYS A 126 -22.16 15.72 -13.22
C LYS A 126 -22.27 16.95 -12.33
N SER A 127 -21.24 17.23 -11.54
CA SER A 127 -21.21 18.39 -10.67
C SER A 127 -21.20 19.53 -11.63
N LYS A 128 -22.30 20.28 -11.68
CA LYS A 128 -22.39 21.60 -12.29
C LYS A 128 -21.53 22.62 -11.52
N ASP A 129 -20.31 22.21 -11.19
CA ASP A 129 -19.32 22.96 -10.46
C ASP A 129 -17.95 22.82 -11.16
N GLU A 130 -17.95 22.93 -12.49
CA GLU A 130 -16.99 23.86 -13.10
C GLU A 130 -17.46 25.29 -12.82
N LYS A 131 -17.62 25.64 -11.53
CA LYS A 131 -17.44 27.02 -11.12
C LYS A 131 -15.94 27.23 -11.27
N THR A 132 -15.54 27.61 -12.48
CA THR A 132 -14.32 28.39 -12.68
C THR A 132 -14.26 29.35 -11.51
N SER A 133 -13.36 29.11 -10.56
CA SER A 133 -13.22 29.97 -9.40
C SER A 133 -13.01 31.35 -10.00
N LYS A 134 -13.97 32.27 -9.78
CA LYS A 134 -13.83 33.65 -10.24
C LYS A 134 -12.41 34.07 -9.87
N PRO A 135 -11.60 34.56 -10.83
CA PRO A 135 -10.20 34.82 -10.55
C PRO A 135 -10.13 35.71 -9.30
N LEU A 136 -9.48 35.21 -8.25
CA LEU A 136 -9.21 35.97 -7.02
C LEU A 136 -8.83 37.39 -7.43
N HIS A 137 -9.49 38.40 -6.83
CA HIS A 137 -9.31 39.79 -7.23
C HIS A 137 -7.81 40.13 -7.27
N LYS A 138 -7.26 40.24 -8.49
CA LYS A 138 -5.83 40.53 -8.65
C LYS A 138 -5.59 41.94 -8.14
N MET A 139 -4.60 42.10 -7.26
CA MET A 139 -4.22 43.40 -6.70
C MET A 139 -3.86 44.37 -7.84
N LYS A 140 -4.34 45.62 -7.79
CA LYS A 140 -4.08 46.62 -8.85
C LYS A 140 -2.56 46.80 -9.04
N ARG A 141 -2.07 46.96 -10.28
CA ARG A 141 -0.64 47.12 -10.61
C ARG A 141 0.06 48.19 -9.73
N LYS A 142 -0.60 49.34 -9.53
CA LYS A 142 -0.10 50.44 -8.68
C LYS A 142 0.06 50.03 -7.21
N GLN A 143 -0.88 49.23 -6.68
CA GLN A 143 -0.81 48.73 -5.31
C GLN A 143 0.34 47.73 -5.17
N ARG A 144 0.53 46.83 -6.15
CA ARG A 144 1.69 45.92 -6.18
C ARG A 144 3.01 46.67 -6.24
N GLN A 145 3.12 47.70 -7.07
CA GLN A 145 4.32 48.54 -7.15
C GLN A 145 4.63 49.26 -5.82
N ARG A 146 3.60 49.74 -5.12
CA ARG A 146 3.75 50.36 -3.79
C ARG A 146 4.25 49.35 -2.75
N GLY A 147 3.72 48.13 -2.74
CA GLY A 147 4.20 47.05 -1.86
C GLY A 147 5.68 46.74 -2.09
N LEU A 148 6.06 46.54 -3.36
CA LEU A 148 7.46 46.29 -3.73
C LEU A 148 8.39 47.45 -3.37
N ALA A 149 7.95 48.71 -3.53
CA ALA A 149 8.76 49.88 -3.15
C ALA A 149 8.99 49.92 -1.64
N ARG A 150 7.94 49.64 -0.85
CA ARG A 150 8.03 49.57 0.61
C ARG A 150 8.96 48.46 1.08
N GLU A 151 8.84 47.26 0.49
CA GLU A 151 9.70 46.12 0.81
C GLU A 151 11.17 46.45 0.49
N LYS A 152 11.46 47.03 -0.67
CA LYS A 152 12.82 47.46 -1.03
C LYS A 152 13.41 48.45 -0.02
N GLU A 153 12.60 49.42 0.42
CA GLU A 153 13.02 50.39 1.42
C GLU A 153 13.33 49.71 2.76
N ILE A 154 12.44 48.84 3.23
CA ILE A 154 12.64 48.05 4.46
C ILE A 154 13.92 47.22 4.36
N PHE A 155 14.13 46.49 3.26
CA PHE A 155 15.33 45.68 3.08
C PHE A 155 16.60 46.53 3.05
N SER A 156 16.57 47.68 2.40
CA SER A 156 17.72 48.60 2.39
C SER A 156 18.09 49.09 3.80
N GLN A 157 17.09 49.32 4.65
CA GLN A 157 17.29 49.72 6.04
C GLN A 157 17.82 48.56 6.90
N VAL A 158 17.33 47.35 6.69
CA VAL A 158 17.84 46.16 7.40
C VAL A 158 19.29 45.91 7.04
N LEU A 159 19.64 46.01 5.75
CA LEU A 159 21.01 45.83 5.27
C LEU A 159 21.98 46.92 5.75
N SER A 160 21.50 48.15 6.00
CA SER A 160 22.34 49.22 6.53
C SER A 160 22.58 49.11 8.04
N HIS A 161 21.83 48.26 8.75
CA HIS A 161 21.95 48.13 10.20
C HIS A 161 23.21 47.32 10.60
N PRO A 162 24.09 47.86 11.45
CA PRO A 162 25.38 47.23 11.77
C PRO A 162 25.24 45.86 12.47
N ALA A 163 24.21 45.69 13.31
CA ALA A 163 23.97 44.41 13.98
C ALA A 163 23.59 43.30 12.98
N PHE A 164 22.85 43.63 11.92
CA PHE A 164 22.46 42.66 10.88
C PHE A 164 23.65 42.29 9.97
N SER A 165 24.52 43.27 9.68
CA SER A 165 25.75 43.05 8.91
C SER A 165 26.77 42.16 9.64
N SER A 166 26.83 42.29 10.98
CA SER A 166 27.78 41.52 11.81
C SER A 166 27.29 40.08 12.06
N ASP A 167 26.06 39.92 12.55
CA ASP A 167 25.43 38.62 12.78
C ASP A 167 23.92 38.69 12.45
N PRO A 168 23.51 38.28 11.23
CA PRO A 168 22.14 38.39 10.80
C PRO A 168 21.21 37.47 11.59
N LEU A 169 21.67 36.28 12.00
CA LEU A 169 20.82 35.31 12.70
C LEU A 169 20.53 35.77 14.12
N CYS A 170 21.52 36.29 14.83
CA CYS A 170 21.31 36.86 16.16
C CYS A 170 20.38 38.08 16.11
N ALA A 171 20.55 38.98 15.13
CA ALA A 171 19.70 40.15 14.97
C ALA A 171 18.23 39.77 14.69
N ILE A 172 18.00 38.80 13.80
CA ILE A 172 16.65 38.29 13.50
C ILE A 172 16.03 37.63 14.73
N ASN A 173 16.75 36.74 15.41
CA ASN A 173 16.24 36.02 16.58
C ASN A 173 15.92 36.99 17.73
N GLY A 174 16.76 38.00 17.95
CA GLY A 174 16.51 39.08 18.90
C GLY A 174 15.20 39.83 18.57
N HIS A 175 15.02 40.22 17.31
CA HIS A 175 13.79 40.92 16.88
C HIS A 175 12.54 40.06 17.08
N LEU A 176 12.57 38.78 16.66
CA LEU A 176 11.45 37.85 16.85
C LEU A 176 11.09 37.68 18.32
N SER A 177 12.08 37.54 19.20
CA SER A 177 11.85 37.42 20.64
C SER A 177 11.14 38.66 21.22
N MET A 178 11.51 39.86 20.75
CA MET A 178 10.92 41.13 21.16
C MET A 178 9.47 41.26 20.67
N VAL A 179 9.19 40.89 19.42
CA VAL A 179 7.83 40.89 18.86
C VAL A 179 6.92 39.96 19.68
N VAL A 180 7.35 38.72 19.92
CA VAL A 180 6.60 37.75 20.73
C VAL A 180 6.34 38.24 22.15
N GLN A 181 7.30 38.92 22.78
CA GLN A 181 7.10 39.51 24.11
C GLN A 181 6.12 40.69 24.07
N SER A 182 6.17 41.52 23.03
CA SER A 182 5.25 42.65 22.90
C SER A 182 3.80 42.20 22.68
N GLU A 183 3.58 41.13 21.90
CA GLU A 183 2.25 40.55 21.70
C GLU A 183 1.71 39.95 23.01
N LYS A 184 2.54 39.23 23.78
CA LYS A 184 2.17 38.67 25.09
C LYS A 184 1.80 39.72 26.15
N ASN A 185 2.37 40.91 26.06
CA ASN A 185 2.08 42.01 26.98
C ASN A 185 0.87 42.85 26.56
N GLN A 186 0.29 42.59 25.38
CA GLN A 186 -0.91 43.26 24.86
C GLN A 186 -2.19 42.43 25.07
N GLU A 187 -2.05 41.17 25.50
CA GLU A 187 -3.12 40.31 26.01
C GLU A 187 -3.34 40.52 27.51
#